data_AF-A0A7S0EL12-F1
#
_entry.id   AF-A0A7S0EL12-F1
#
_cell.length_a   1.000
_cell.length_b   1.000
_cell.length_c   1.000
_cell.angle_alpha   90.00
_cell.angle_beta   90.00
_cell.angle_gamma   90.00
#
_symmetry.space_group_name_H-M   'P 1'
#
loop_
_entity.id
_entity.type
_entity.pdbx_description
1 polymer ?
#
loop_
_entity_poly.entity_id
_entity_poly.type
_entity_poly.pdbx_seq_one_letter_code
_entity_poly.pdbx_strand_id
1 'polypeptide(L)'
;TVDDYLEIVIQFCFVVLFGVAFPLTAFLALVSNIIESFIDSYKLCHLQRRPLAQRVSSIPATWMQVLKVTAIASVITNIVVVFETASQVLNAFNVSVDSESKWLVAFLFE
;
A
#
# COMPACT_ATOMS: atom_id res chain seq x y z
N THR A 1 8.18 -8.38 -17.01
CA THR A 1 6.76 -8.65 -16.68
C THR A 1 6.61 -9.02 -15.22
N VAL A 2 7.31 -10.04 -14.70
CA VAL A 2 7.25 -10.36 -13.25
C VAL A 2 7.80 -9.20 -12.41
N ASP A 3 8.94 -8.64 -12.80
CA ASP A 3 9.55 -7.50 -12.10
C ASP A 3 8.65 -6.26 -12.13
N ASP A 4 8.02 -5.96 -13.28
CA ASP A 4 7.10 -4.82 -13.41
C ASP A 4 5.85 -4.99 -12.52
N TYR A 5 5.32 -6.21 -12.37
CA TYR A 5 4.22 -6.48 -11.42
C TYR A 5 4.69 -6.43 -9.96
N LEU A 6 5.89 -6.92 -9.69
CA LEU A 6 6.48 -6.90 -8.35
C LEU A 6 6.70 -5.46 -7.86
N GLU A 7 7.15 -4.57 -8.74
CA GLU A 7 7.31 -3.15 -8.46
C GLU A 7 5.99 -2.52 -8.00
N ILE A 8 4.92 -2.73 -8.76
CA ILE A 8 3.56 -2.24 -8.42
C ILE A 8 3.09 -2.82 -7.07
N VAL A 9 3.33 -4.12 -6.83
CA VAL A 9 2.95 -4.76 -5.57
C VAL A 9 3.73 -4.17 -4.39
N ILE A 10 5.03 -3.96 -4.52
CA ILE A 10 5.86 -3.39 -3.44
C ILE A 10 5.40 -1.98 -3.13
N GLN A 11 5.15 -1.16 -4.14
CA GLN A 11 4.64 0.19 -3.96
C GLN A 11 3.28 0.20 -3.27
N PHE A 12 2.38 -0.71 -3.67
CA PHE A 12 1.10 -0.91 -2.98
C PHE A 12 1.31 -1.29 -1.51
N CYS A 13 2.18 -2.25 -1.21
CA CYS A 13 2.51 -2.67 0.17
C CYS A 13 2.96 -1.48 1.02
N PHE A 14 3.83 -0.62 0.48
CA PHE A 14 4.31 0.55 1.21
C PHE A 14 3.18 1.51 1.57
N VAL A 15 2.27 1.78 0.62
CA VAL A 15 1.14 2.68 0.86
C VAL A 15 0.18 2.12 1.91
N VAL A 16 -0.18 0.83 1.83
CA VAL A 16 -1.18 0.25 2.74
C VAL A 16 -0.63 -0.04 4.14
N LEU A 17 0.65 -0.39 4.29
CA LEU A 17 1.26 -0.70 5.59
C LEU A 17 1.75 0.54 6.34
N PHE A 18 2.20 1.57 5.63
CA PHE A 18 2.79 2.76 6.26
C PHE A 18 1.93 4.01 6.09
N GLY A 19 0.77 3.93 5.43
CA GLY A 19 -0.12 5.08 5.24
C GLY A 19 -0.59 5.71 6.55
N VAL A 20 -0.88 4.89 7.57
CA VAL A 20 -1.30 5.37 8.90
C VAL A 20 -0.14 6.03 9.67
N ALA A 21 1.07 5.49 9.56
CA ALA A 21 2.25 6.02 10.24
C ALA A 21 2.82 7.27 9.55
N PHE A 22 2.75 7.33 8.22
CA PHE A 22 3.26 8.43 7.41
C PHE A 22 2.25 8.82 6.32
N PRO A 23 1.42 9.86 6.57
CA PRO A 23 0.34 10.23 5.65
C PRO A 23 0.82 10.74 4.28
N LEU A 24 2.09 11.14 4.16
CA LEU A 24 2.67 11.56 2.88
C LEU A 24 3.02 10.38 1.95
N THR A 25 2.94 9.13 2.43
CA THR A 25 3.26 7.94 1.62
C THR A 25 2.39 7.86 0.36
N ALA A 26 1.10 8.21 0.46
CA ALA A 26 0.21 8.23 -0.69
C ALA A 26 0.62 9.28 -1.75
N PHE A 27 1.10 10.45 -1.30
CA PHE A 27 1.60 11.49 -2.20
C PHE A 27 2.90 11.06 -2.89
N LEU A 28 3.84 10.48 -2.14
CA LEU A 28 5.09 9.95 -2.71
C LEU A 28 4.83 8.83 -3.72
N ALA A 29 3.88 7.94 -3.43
CA ALA A 29 3.46 6.91 -4.38
C ALA A 29 2.85 7.50 -5.65
N LEU A 30 2.06 8.58 -5.55
CA LEU A 30 1.51 9.26 -6.72
C LEU A 30 2.62 9.83 -7.59
N VAL A 31 3.59 10.55 -7.00
CA VAL A 31 4.74 11.09 -7.73
C VAL A 31 5.55 9.97 -8.40
N SER A 32 5.81 8.89 -7.67
CA SER A 32 6.52 7.71 -8.20
C SER A 32 5.76 7.10 -9.39
N ASN A 33 4.44 6.92 -9.29
CA ASN A 33 3.61 6.40 -10.38
C ASN A 33 3.67 7.27 -11.65
N ILE A 34 3.71 8.60 -11.49
CA ILE A 34 3.82 9.52 -12.64
C ILE A 34 5.19 9.34 -13.31
N ILE A 35 6.26 9.34 -12.53
CA ILE A 35 7.62 9.17 -13.07
C ILE A 35 7.75 7.81 -13.76
N GLU A 36 7.25 6.74 -13.14
CA GLU A 36 7.34 5.39 -13.67
C GLU A 36 6.57 5.24 -14.99
N SER A 37 5.40 5.88 -15.12
CA SER A 37 4.65 5.89 -16.38
C SER A 37 5.47 6.46 -17.56
N PHE A 38 6.33 7.45 -17.31
CA PHE A 38 7.23 7.98 -18.32
C PHE A 38 8.42 7.05 -18.59
N ILE A 39 8.98 6.44 -17.54
CA ILE A 39 10.10 5.50 -17.64
C ILE A 39 9.68 4.26 -18.44
N ASP A 40 8.52 3.68 -18.15
CA ASP A 40 8.03 2.50 -18.86
C ASP A 40 7.68 2.80 -20.33
N SER A 41 7.12 3.98 -20.60
CA SER A 41 6.89 4.42 -21.99
C SER A 41 8.22 4.56 -22.74
N TYR A 42 9.24 5.11 -22.10
CA TYR A 42 10.57 5.22 -22.69
C TYR A 42 11.22 3.85 -22.90
N LYS A 43 11.11 2.95 -21.92
CA LYS A 43 11.63 1.57 -21.95
C LYS A 43 11.05 0.78 -23.12
N LEU A 44 9.73 0.85 -23.33
CA LEU A 44 9.05 0.17 -24.43
C LEU A 44 9.41 0.73 -25.81
N CYS A 45 9.66 2.04 -25.91
CA CYS A 45 9.96 2.70 -27.20
C CYS A 45 11.43 2.61 -27.61
N HIS A 46 12.37 2.69 -26.66
CA HIS A 46 13.79 2.87 -26.95
C HIS A 46 14.70 1.74 -26.44
N LEU A 47 14.30 1.01 -25.39
CA LEU A 47 15.17 0.04 -24.72
C LEU A 47 14.83 -1.41 -25.05
N GLN A 48 13.62 -1.69 -25.55
CA GLN A 48 13.14 -3.04 -25.81
C GLN A 48 12.81 -3.27 -27.29
N ARG A 49 13.06 -4.49 -27.78
CA ARG A 49 12.60 -4.93 -29.10
C ARG A 49 11.09 -5.14 -29.03
N ARG A 50 10.37 -4.72 -30.07
CA ARG A 50 8.90 -4.81 -30.16
C ARG A 50 8.39 -6.21 -29.73
N PRO A 51 7.67 -6.33 -28.60
CA PRO A 51 7.11 -7.59 -28.16
C PRO A 51 5.93 -8.00 -29.04
N LEU A 52 5.66 -9.30 -29.11
CA LEU A 52 4.48 -9.82 -29.79
C LEU A 52 3.24 -9.51 -28.94
N ALA A 53 2.22 -8.92 -29.57
CA ALA A 53 0.97 -8.59 -28.90
C ALA A 53 0.25 -9.88 -28.48
N GLN A 54 0.08 -10.07 -27.18
CA GLN A 54 -0.74 -11.13 -26.61
C GLN A 54 -2.04 -10.52 -26.10
N ARG A 55 -3.18 -11.10 -26.47
CA ARG A 55 -4.47 -10.72 -25.88
C ARG A 55 -4.57 -11.32 -24.50
N VAL A 56 -4.64 -10.46 -23.49
CA VAL A 56 -4.87 -10.83 -22.10
C VAL A 56 -6.18 -10.18 -21.67
N SER A 57 -7.11 -10.96 -21.13
CA SER A 57 -8.44 -10.47 -20.72
C SER A 57 -8.44 -9.78 -19.35
N SER A 58 -7.44 -10.08 -18.53
CA SER A 58 -7.36 -9.62 -17.14
C SER A 58 -5.92 -9.73 -16.61
N ILE A 59 -5.66 -9.03 -15.49
CA ILE A 59 -4.44 -9.21 -14.71
C ILE A 59 -4.35 -10.68 -14.28
N PRO A 60 -3.17 -11.33 -14.32
CA PRO A 60 -3.03 -12.71 -13.89
C PRO A 60 -3.57 -12.94 -12.49
N ALA A 61 -4.35 -14.02 -12.30
CA ALA A 61 -5.05 -14.31 -11.05
C ALA A 61 -4.12 -14.35 -9.82
N THR A 62 -2.87 -14.80 -10.01
CA THR A 62 -1.86 -14.87 -8.94
C THR A 62 -1.56 -13.50 -8.33
N TRP A 63 -1.36 -12.46 -9.15
CA TRP A 63 -1.06 -11.11 -8.66
C TRP A 63 -2.26 -10.50 -7.94
N MET A 64 -3.47 -10.76 -8.44
CA MET A 64 -4.71 -10.36 -7.77
C MET A 64 -4.85 -11.03 -6.39
N GLN A 65 -4.46 -12.30 -6.24
CA GLN A 65 -4.44 -12.98 -4.95
C GLN A 65 -3.41 -12.35 -4.00
N VAL A 66 -2.21 -12.03 -4.48
CA VAL A 66 -1.18 -11.35 -3.67
C VAL A 66 -1.69 -10.01 -3.15
N LEU A 67 -2.24 -9.16 -4.03
CA LEU A 67 -2.80 -7.86 -3.61
C LEU A 67 -3.90 -8.00 -2.55
N LYS A 68 -4.79 -8.99 -2.70
CA LYS A 68 -5.85 -9.26 -1.72
C LYS A 68 -5.29 -9.71 -0.36
N VAL A 69 -4.31 -10.62 -0.37
CA VAL A 69 -3.69 -11.10 0.87
C VAL A 69 -2.95 -9.96 1.57
N THR A 70 -2.22 -9.14 0.82
CA THR A 70 -1.53 -7.96 1.37
C THR A 70 -2.53 -6.95 1.95
N ALA A 71 -3.65 -6.69 1.27
CA ALA A 71 -4.67 -5.78 1.78
C ALA A 71 -5.31 -6.26 3.08
N ILE A 72 -5.55 -7.57 3.23
CA ILE A 72 -6.07 -8.12 4.49
C ILE A 72 -5.01 -8.04 5.59
N ALA A 73 -3.75 -8.32 5.27
CA ALA A 73 -2.64 -8.22 6.21
C ALA A 73 -2.38 -6.78 6.67
N SER A 74 -2.59 -5.78 5.80
CA SER A 74 -2.41 -4.37 6.14
C SER A 74 -3.42 -3.90 7.18
N VAL A 75 -4.69 -4.32 7.08
CA VAL A 75 -5.73 -4.00 8.07
C VAL A 75 -5.29 -4.40 9.47
N ILE A 76 -4.82 -5.65 9.62
CA ILE A 76 -4.37 -6.17 10.91
C ILE A 76 -3.18 -5.36 11.43
N THR A 77 -2.22 -5.05 10.56
CA THR A 77 -1.01 -4.30 10.92
C THR A 77 -1.34 -2.87 11.34
N ASN A 78 -2.22 -2.20 10.60
CA ASN A 78 -2.64 -0.83 10.86
C ASN A 78 -3.39 -0.71 12.19
N ILE A 79 -4.28 -1.66 12.51
CA ILE A 79 -4.97 -1.71 13.81
C ILE A 79 -3.97 -1.79 14.97
N VAL A 80 -2.95 -2.65 14.86
CA VAL A 80 -1.90 -2.77 15.88
C VAL A 80 -1.12 -1.46 16.02
N VAL A 81 -0.73 -0.83 14.91
CA VAL A 81 0.00 0.45 14.92
C VAL A 81 -0.83 1.57 15.57
N VAL A 82 -2.11 1.68 15.26
CA VAL A 82 -3.00 2.68 15.87
C VAL A 82 -3.16 2.41 17.36
N PHE A 83 -3.34 1.15 17.77
CA PHE A 83 -3.53 0.80 19.17
C PHE A 83 -2.29 1.14 20.02
N GLU A 84 -1.11 0.77 19.54
CA GLU A 84 0.16 1.10 20.19
C GLU A 84 0.35 2.62 20.28
N THR A 85 0.13 3.34 19.18
CA THR A 85 0.26 4.80 19.15
C THR A 85 -0.72 5.48 20.10
N ALA A 86 -1.98 5.03 20.12
CA ALA A 86 -3.01 5.54 21.02
C ALA A 86 -2.64 5.27 22.49
N SER A 87 -2.12 4.08 22.82
CA SER A 87 -1.70 3.76 24.19
C SER A 87 -0.58 4.68 24.68
N GLN A 88 0.40 4.97 23.83
CA GLN A 88 1.51 5.87 24.14
C GLN A 88 1.04 7.30 24.36
N VAL A 89 0.16 7.80 23.49
CA VAL A 89 -0.43 9.14 23.60
C VAL A 89 -1.25 9.27 24.89
N LEU A 90 -2.10 8.29 25.20
CA LEU A 90 -2.93 8.32 26.40
C LEU A 90 -2.12 8.28 27.69
N ASN A 91 -1.06 7.49 27.72
CA ASN A 91 -0.13 7.45 28.85
C ASN A 91 0.61 8.79 29.01
N ALA A 92 1.00 9.44 27.90
CA ALA A 92 1.65 10.75 27.93
C ALA A 92 0.72 11.86 28.46
N PHE A 93 -0.58 11.80 28.16
CA PHE A 93 -1.56 12.78 28.63
C PHE A 93 -2.29 12.38 29.93
N ASN A 94 -1.96 11.23 30.51
CA ASN A 94 -2.62 10.65 31.68
C ASN A 94 -4.16 10.58 31.54
N VAL A 95 -4.64 10.35 30.32
CA VAL A 95 -6.07 10.27 29.98
C VAL A 95 -6.49 8.80 29.94
N SER A 96 -7.47 8.42 30.77
CA SER A 96 -8.08 7.09 30.74
C SER A 96 -9.16 7.02 29.67
N VAL A 97 -8.85 6.41 28.52
CA VAL A 97 -9.86 6.10 27.49
C VAL A 97 -10.32 4.65 27.63
N ASP A 98 -11.64 4.47 27.54
CA ASP A 98 -12.32 3.20 27.59
C ASP A 98 -11.88 2.24 26.48
N SER A 99 -11.85 0.94 26.76
CA SER A 99 -11.35 -0.04 25.78
C SER A 99 -12.18 -0.08 24.50
N GLU A 100 -13.48 0.19 24.56
CA GLU A 100 -14.38 0.16 23.40
C GLU A 100 -14.13 1.32 22.43
N SER A 101 -13.81 2.50 22.93
CA SER A 101 -13.53 3.67 22.10
C SER A 101 -12.20 3.57 21.35
N LYS A 102 -11.24 2.79 21.88
CA LYS A 102 -9.98 2.48 21.17
C LYS A 102 -10.20 1.64 19.92
N TRP A 103 -11.08 0.65 19.99
CA TRP A 103 -11.43 -0.18 18.83
C TRP A 103 -12.16 0.62 17.75
N LEU A 104 -13.03 1.54 18.14
CA LEU A 104 -13.72 2.42 17.19
C LEU A 104 -12.75 3.34 16.44
N VAL A 105 -11.77 3.92 17.13
CA VAL A 105 -10.74 4.76 16.49
C VAL A 105 -9.84 3.94 15.57
N ALA A 106 -9.47 2.72 15.96
CA ALA A 106 -8.69 1.81 15.11
C ALA A 106 -9.45 1.42 13.83
N PHE A 107 -10.76 1.19 13.91
CA PHE A 107 -11.58 0.86 12.75
C PHE A 107 -11.88 2.08 11.85
N LEU A 108 -11.89 3.29 12.40
CA LEU A 108 -12.10 4.55 11.65
C LEU A 108 -10.86 5.03 10.87
N PHE A 109 -9.66 4.57 11.25
CA PHE A 109 -8.39 5.03 10.67
C PHE A 109 -7.80 4.08 9.61
N GLU A 110 -8.49 2.99 9.28
CA GLU A 110 -8.25 2.12 8.11
C GLU A 110 -9.13 2.57 6.93
#